data_AF-A0A661I723-F1
#
_entry.id   AF-A0A661I723-F1
#
_cell.length_a   1.000
_cell.length_b   1.000
_cell.length_c   1.000
_cell.angle_alpha   90.00
_cell.angle_beta   90.00
_cell.angle_gamma   90.00
#
_symmetry.space_group_name_H-M   'P 1'
#
loop_
_entity.id
_entity.type
_entity.pdbx_description
1 polymer ?
#
loop_
_entity_poly.entity_id
_entity_poly.type
_entity_poly.pdbx_seq_one_letter_code
_entity_poly.pdbx_strand_id
1 'polypeptide(L)'
;MKIFIKVMFLAMILSFTVLFAENNHHKEHNHNEHESCNHDTLQKGISNNSVKEIAIAEVKRLALNKKIPKSWKYMPVAKMGKTHYGDTNDWVVVFNNPKIKKTKKQNLYIFINIHGKIRGANYTGK
;
A
#
# COMPACT_ATOMS: atom_id res chain seq x y z
N MET A 1 17.96 -2.06 39.92
CA MET A 1 17.22 -0.78 40.00
C MET A 1 16.70 -0.43 38.61
N LYS A 2 15.39 -0.20 38.48
CA LYS A 2 14.70 0.15 37.24
C LYS A 2 14.73 1.67 37.10
N ILE A 3 15.36 2.20 36.06
CA ILE A 3 15.33 3.65 35.78
C ILE A 3 14.41 3.84 34.57
N PHE A 4 13.19 4.29 34.86
CA PHE A 4 12.20 4.72 33.87
C PHE A 4 12.59 6.11 33.36
N ILE A 5 13.02 6.22 32.10
CA ILE A 5 13.23 7.52 31.46
C ILE A 5 11.92 7.96 30.80
N LYS A 6 11.44 9.12 31.26
CA LYS A 6 10.23 9.82 30.83
C LYS A 6 10.42 10.46 29.44
N VAL A 7 9.48 10.14 28.57
CA VAL A 7 8.72 10.97 27.60
C VAL A 7 9.38 12.26 27.05
N MET A 8 9.45 12.36 25.71
CA MET A 8 9.24 13.62 24.99
C MET A 8 8.28 13.37 23.82
N PHE A 9 7.07 13.94 23.91
CA PHE A 9 6.17 14.13 22.79
C PHE A 9 6.55 15.45 22.13
N LEU A 10 7.03 15.40 20.88
CA LEU A 10 7.13 16.60 20.04
C LEU A 10 5.97 16.55 19.04
N ALA A 11 4.90 17.27 19.35
CA ALA A 11 3.78 17.50 18.45
C ALA A 11 4.21 18.56 17.43
N MET A 12 4.47 18.14 16.19
CA MET A 12 4.65 19.07 15.06
C MET A 12 3.37 19.02 14.22
N ILE A 13 2.51 20.02 14.42
CA ILE A 13 1.33 20.25 13.59
C ILE A 13 1.83 20.92 12.30
N LEU A 14 1.71 20.22 11.17
CA LEU A 14 1.89 20.80 9.84
C LEU A 14 0.50 20.94 9.21
N SER A 15 -0.08 22.12 9.30
CA SER A 15 -1.23 22.53 8.50
C SER A 15 -0.74 23.02 7.14
N PHE A 16 -1.00 22.22 6.09
CA PHE A 16 -0.91 22.67 4.70
C PHE A 16 -2.31 22.72 4.11
N THR A 17 -2.86 23.93 4.01
CA THR A 17 -3.97 24.27 3.11
C THR A 17 -3.36 24.87 1.85
N VAL A 18 -3.56 24.25 0.68
CA VAL A 18 -3.46 24.95 -0.61
C VAL A 18 -4.57 24.46 -1.54
N LEU A 19 -5.59 25.30 -1.61
CA LEU A 19 -6.34 25.81 -2.78
C LEU A 19 -6.47 24.91 -4.03
N PHE A 20 -7.72 24.65 -4.38
CA PHE A 20 -8.15 24.21 -5.70
C PHE A 20 -7.88 25.31 -6.74
N ALA A 21 -7.23 24.96 -7.84
CA ALA A 21 -7.25 25.73 -9.07
C ALA A 21 -8.00 24.89 -10.13
N GLU A 22 -9.19 25.38 -10.46
CA GLU A 22 -10.05 24.94 -11.53
C GLU A 22 -9.48 25.45 -12.87
N ASN A 23 -9.21 24.54 -13.81
CA ASN A 23 -8.92 24.91 -15.18
C ASN A 23 -10.00 24.32 -16.09
N ASN A 24 -11.00 25.15 -16.39
CA ASN A 24 -11.93 24.99 -17.49
C ASN A 24 -11.20 25.25 -18.81
N HIS A 25 -11.14 24.25 -19.70
CA HIS A 25 -11.03 24.53 -21.13
C HIS A 25 -11.86 23.52 -21.94
N HIS A 26 -12.98 24.04 -22.42
CA HIS A 26 -13.85 23.49 -23.43
C HIS A 26 -13.09 23.24 -24.73
N LYS A 27 -13.26 22.06 -25.32
CA LYS A 27 -13.33 21.89 -26.78
C LYS A 27 -14.33 20.78 -27.09
N GLU A 28 -15.51 21.22 -27.46
CA GLU A 28 -16.47 20.44 -28.23
C GLU A 28 -15.85 20.10 -29.59
N HIS A 29 -15.96 18.84 -30.01
CA HIS A 29 -16.11 18.48 -31.41
C HIS A 29 -16.99 17.24 -31.50
N ASN A 30 -18.04 17.38 -32.30
CA ASN A 30 -19.15 16.47 -32.50
C ASN A 30 -18.85 15.45 -33.63
N HIS A 31 -19.67 14.40 -33.66
CA HIS A 31 -19.94 13.42 -34.73
C HIS A 31 -19.10 12.13 -34.75
N ASN A 32 -19.68 11.01 -34.32
CA ASN A 32 -20.55 10.19 -35.18
C ASN A 32 -21.15 9.00 -34.42
N GLU A 33 -22.39 8.69 -34.76
CA GLU A 33 -23.16 7.53 -34.32
C GLU A 33 -22.41 6.23 -34.59
N HIS A 34 -22.18 5.44 -33.55
CA HIS A 34 -22.23 3.99 -33.63
C HIS A 34 -22.84 3.49 -32.32
N GLU A 35 -24.04 2.93 -32.42
CA GLU A 35 -24.59 2.02 -31.43
C GLU A 35 -23.56 0.94 -31.11
N SER A 36 -23.01 0.99 -29.90
CA SER A 36 -22.37 -0.16 -29.29
C SER A 36 -22.69 -0.14 -27.80
N CYS A 37 -23.70 -0.95 -27.50
CA CYS A 37 -24.04 -1.59 -26.24
C CYS A 37 -23.13 -1.23 -25.05
N ASN A 38 -23.74 -0.65 -24.01
CA ASN A 38 -23.25 -0.52 -22.63
C ASN A 38 -22.03 -1.40 -22.33
N HIS A 39 -20.83 -0.86 -22.54
CA HIS A 39 -19.64 -1.41 -21.90
C HIS A 39 -19.74 -0.96 -20.45
N ASP A 40 -20.34 -1.81 -19.63
CA ASP A 40 -20.19 -1.79 -18.18
C ASP A 40 -18.67 -1.66 -17.92
N THR A 41 -18.19 -0.45 -17.61
CA THR A 41 -16.80 -0.23 -17.24
C THR A 41 -16.60 -0.77 -15.85
N LEU A 42 -16.76 -2.09 -15.70
CA LEU A 42 -16.27 -2.86 -14.59
C LEU A 42 -14.78 -2.55 -14.53
N GLN A 43 -14.37 -1.71 -13.57
CA GLN A 43 -12.97 -1.42 -13.33
C GLN A 43 -12.23 -2.76 -13.18
N LYS A 44 -11.52 -3.17 -14.23
CA LYS A 44 -10.74 -4.40 -14.25
C LYS A 44 -9.56 -4.18 -13.31
N GLY A 45 -9.74 -4.57 -12.04
CA GLY A 45 -8.71 -4.48 -11.03
C GLY A 45 -7.45 -5.26 -11.43
N ILE A 46 -6.32 -4.92 -10.81
CA ILE A 46 -5.04 -5.57 -11.12
C ILE A 46 -5.05 -7.08 -10.81
N SER A 47 -4.25 -7.84 -11.55
CA SER A 47 -4.14 -9.29 -11.38
C SER A 47 -3.41 -9.67 -10.08
N ASN A 48 -3.68 -10.88 -9.57
CA ASN A 48 -2.98 -11.46 -8.41
C ASN A 48 -1.45 -11.48 -8.61
N ASN A 49 -0.98 -11.80 -9.82
CA ASN A 49 0.45 -11.85 -10.09
C ASN A 49 1.08 -10.44 -10.01
N SER A 50 0.40 -9.43 -10.56
CA SER A 50 0.84 -8.03 -10.47
C SER A 50 0.90 -7.57 -9.00
N VAL A 51 -0.12 -7.88 -8.19
CA VAL A 51 -0.14 -7.58 -6.74
C VAL A 51 1.09 -8.19 -6.06
N LYS A 52 1.39 -9.46 -6.35
CA LYS A 52 2.52 -10.20 -5.78
C LYS A 52 3.86 -9.55 -6.15
N GLU A 53 4.06 -9.21 -7.42
CA GLU A 53 5.30 -8.59 -7.91
C GLU A 53 5.52 -7.20 -7.29
N ILE A 54 4.48 -6.38 -7.23
CA ILE A 54 4.50 -5.05 -6.59
C ILE A 54 4.88 -5.18 -5.12
N ALA A 55 4.27 -6.12 -4.39
CA ALA A 55 4.59 -6.33 -2.98
C ALA A 55 6.04 -6.77 -2.76
N ILE A 56 6.56 -7.68 -3.58
CA ILE A 56 7.96 -8.13 -3.51
C ILE A 56 8.92 -6.96 -3.78
N ALA A 57 8.63 -6.15 -4.80
CA ALA A 57 9.43 -4.97 -5.12
C ALA A 57 9.45 -3.98 -3.96
N GLU A 58 8.31 -3.75 -3.31
CA GLU A 58 8.21 -2.84 -2.17
C GLU A 58 9.00 -3.35 -0.95
N VAL A 59 8.92 -4.64 -0.61
CA VAL A 59 9.73 -5.22 0.47
C VAL A 59 11.23 -5.07 0.20
N LYS A 60 11.66 -5.32 -1.03
CA LYS A 60 13.06 -5.11 -1.45
C LYS A 60 13.47 -3.65 -1.27
N ARG A 61 12.64 -2.71 -1.73
CA ARG A 61 12.89 -1.26 -1.62
C ARG A 61 13.00 -0.82 -0.15
N LEU A 62 12.09 -1.26 0.71
CA LEU A 62 12.10 -0.96 2.14
C LEU A 62 13.37 -1.49 2.83
N ALA A 63 13.79 -2.71 2.49
CA ALA A 63 15.01 -3.32 3.03
C ALA A 63 16.28 -2.61 2.54
N LEU A 64 16.35 -2.25 1.25
CA LEU A 64 17.46 -1.49 0.68
C LEU A 64 17.58 -0.10 1.32
N ASN A 65 16.45 0.56 1.54
CA ASN A 65 16.37 1.87 2.20
C ASN A 65 16.49 1.81 3.73
N LYS A 66 16.85 0.64 4.29
CA LYS A 66 17.02 0.39 5.74
C LYS A 66 15.79 0.74 6.59
N LYS A 67 14.59 0.78 5.99
CA LYS A 67 13.32 1.02 6.70
C LYS A 67 12.84 -0.23 7.45
N ILE A 68 13.28 -1.41 7.01
CA ILE A 68 13.13 -2.71 7.67
C ILE A 68 14.46 -3.48 7.62
N PRO A 69 14.68 -4.49 8.48
CA PRO A 69 15.89 -5.30 8.46
C PRO A 69 16.12 -6.00 7.12
N LYS A 70 17.39 -6.16 6.73
CA LYS A 70 17.79 -6.83 5.47
C LYS A 70 17.28 -8.28 5.36
N SER A 71 17.02 -8.94 6.49
CA SER A 71 16.47 -10.30 6.53
C SER A 71 15.11 -10.45 5.85
N TRP A 72 14.41 -9.34 5.58
CA TRP A 72 13.13 -9.32 4.86
C TRP A 72 13.25 -9.33 3.34
N LYS A 73 14.40 -8.93 2.77
CA LYS A 73 14.59 -8.65 1.33
C LYS A 73 14.17 -9.80 0.40
N TYR A 74 14.29 -11.04 0.87
CA TYR A 74 14.04 -12.26 0.09
C TYR A 74 12.98 -13.16 0.73
N MET A 75 12.15 -12.64 1.64
CA MET A 75 11.06 -13.43 2.20
C MET A 75 10.01 -13.70 1.11
N PRO A 76 9.55 -14.95 0.95
CA PRO A 76 8.47 -15.25 0.04
C PRO A 76 7.14 -14.69 0.57
N VAL A 77 6.19 -14.49 -0.33
CA VAL A 77 4.80 -14.19 0.04
C VAL A 77 4.22 -15.40 0.75
N ALA A 78 3.75 -15.20 1.98
CA ALA A 78 3.13 -16.23 2.80
C ALA A 78 1.61 -16.30 2.58
N LYS A 79 0.96 -15.14 2.45
CA LYS A 79 -0.49 -15.03 2.21
C LYS A 79 -0.79 -13.79 1.38
N MET A 80 -1.84 -13.85 0.58
CA MET A 80 -2.38 -12.71 -0.15
C MET A 80 -3.90 -12.83 -0.22
N GLY A 81 -4.59 -11.71 -0.10
CA GLY A 81 -6.04 -11.65 -0.26
C GLY A 81 -6.54 -10.22 -0.28
N LYS A 82 -7.78 -10.02 -0.69
CA LYS A 82 -8.46 -8.74 -0.54
C LYS A 82 -8.92 -8.58 0.91
N THR A 83 -8.79 -7.39 1.46
CA THR A 83 -9.36 -7.01 2.74
C THR A 83 -10.51 -6.04 2.50
N HIS A 84 -11.54 -6.14 3.33
CA HIS A 84 -12.52 -5.08 3.53
C HIS A 84 -12.18 -4.44 4.87
N TYR A 85 -11.18 -3.55 4.87
CA TYR A 85 -10.87 -2.74 6.05
C TYR A 85 -11.36 -1.32 5.77
N GLY A 86 -12.48 -0.93 6.41
CA GLY A 86 -13.22 0.27 6.03
C GLY A 86 -13.83 0.15 4.63
N ASP A 87 -13.79 1.25 3.87
CA ASP A 87 -14.46 1.36 2.54
C ASP A 87 -13.57 0.95 1.35
N THR A 88 -12.38 0.38 1.61
CA THR A 88 -11.42 0.09 0.53
C THR A 88 -11.33 -1.40 0.22
N ASN A 89 -11.44 -1.74 -1.08
CA ASN A 89 -11.17 -3.09 -1.63
C ASN A 89 -9.66 -3.35 -1.80
N ASP A 90 -8.86 -3.09 -0.76
CA ASP A 90 -7.41 -3.19 -0.85
C ASP A 90 -6.94 -4.65 -0.80
N TRP A 91 -5.83 -4.92 -1.47
CA TRP A 91 -5.05 -6.13 -1.32
C TRP A 91 -4.15 -6.04 -0.09
N VAL A 92 -4.09 -7.13 0.68
CA VAL A 92 -3.12 -7.33 1.75
C VAL A 92 -2.22 -8.49 1.35
N VAL A 93 -0.92 -8.22 1.28
CA VAL A 93 0.12 -9.22 1.08
C VAL A 93 0.92 -9.37 2.36
N VAL A 94 1.03 -10.61 2.83
CA VAL A 94 1.72 -10.96 4.08
C VAL A 94 3.01 -11.71 3.75
N PHE A 95 4.10 -11.26 4.35
CA PHE A 95 5.38 -11.94 4.40
C PHE A 95 5.61 -12.44 5.82
N ASN A 96 6.16 -13.65 5.96
CA ASN A 96 6.52 -14.22 7.25
C ASN A 96 8.03 -14.48 7.33
N ASN A 97 8.65 -14.09 8.43
CA ASN A 97 10.05 -14.35 8.72
C ASN A 97 10.18 -15.14 10.04
N PRO A 98 10.22 -16.48 10.00
CA PRO A 98 10.23 -17.30 11.21
C PRO A 98 11.55 -17.19 12.00
N LYS A 99 12.61 -16.61 11.40
CA LYS A 99 13.90 -16.40 12.07
C LYS A 99 13.84 -15.33 13.15
N ILE A 100 12.79 -14.50 13.17
CA ILE A 100 12.58 -13.49 14.21
C ILE A 100 12.06 -14.18 15.48
N LYS A 101 12.78 -14.05 16.59
CA LYS A 101 12.46 -14.73 17.87
C LYS A 101 11.05 -14.40 18.40
N LYS A 102 10.63 -13.13 18.30
CA LYS A 102 9.31 -12.69 18.80
C LYS A 102 8.26 -12.99 17.73
N THR A 103 7.41 -13.98 17.97
CA THR A 103 6.36 -14.43 17.03
C THR A 103 5.47 -13.30 16.51
N LYS A 104 5.03 -12.40 17.41
CA LYS A 104 4.23 -11.20 17.05
C LYS A 104 4.93 -10.24 16.06
N LYS A 105 6.25 -10.37 15.89
CA LYS A 105 7.12 -9.55 15.04
C LYS A 105 7.51 -10.22 13.72
N GLN A 106 7.02 -11.44 13.48
CA GLN A 106 7.40 -12.25 12.32
C GLN A 106 6.64 -11.90 11.05
N ASN A 107 5.67 -10.98 11.09
CA ASN A 107 4.85 -10.62 9.92
C ASN A 107 5.15 -9.20 9.42
N LEU A 108 5.15 -9.07 8.10
CA LEU A 108 5.16 -7.80 7.38
C LEU A 108 3.96 -7.78 6.44
N TYR A 109 3.17 -6.72 6.54
CA TYR A 109 1.97 -6.52 5.74
C TYR A 109 2.23 -5.40 4.73
N ILE A 110 1.88 -5.63 3.46
CA ILE A 110 1.88 -4.62 2.40
C ILE A 110 0.45 -4.43 1.92
N PHE A 111 -0.01 -3.18 1.88
CA PHE A 111 -1.35 -2.79 1.45
C PHE A 111 -1.27 -2.16 0.06
N ILE A 112 -2.07 -2.67 -0.89
CA ILE A 112 -2.05 -2.26 -2.29
C ILE A 112 -3.49 -2.04 -2.75
N ASN A 113 -3.81 -0.91 -3.35
CA ASN A 113 -5.17 -0.70 -3.85
C ASN A 113 -5.47 -1.55 -5.11
N ILE A 114 -6.73 -1.55 -5.55
CA ILE A 114 -7.16 -2.29 -6.75
C ILE A 114 -6.47 -1.85 -8.06
N HIS A 115 -5.75 -0.72 -8.06
CA HIS A 115 -4.98 -0.19 -9.18
C HIS A 115 -3.47 -0.42 -9.05
N GLY A 116 -3.01 -1.13 -8.02
CA GLY A 116 -1.59 -1.43 -7.82
C GLY A 116 -0.76 -0.38 -7.09
N LYS A 117 -1.39 0.67 -6.54
CA LYS A 117 -0.67 1.68 -5.75
C LYS A 117 -0.42 1.17 -4.33
N ILE A 118 0.82 1.31 -3.85
CA ILE A 118 1.16 1.05 -2.45
C ILE A 118 0.43 2.06 -1.56
N ARG A 119 -0.37 1.54 -0.63
CA ARG A 119 -1.10 2.33 0.38
C ARG A 119 -0.36 2.38 1.71
N GLY A 120 0.41 1.34 2.01
CA GLY A 120 1.24 1.32 3.21
C GLY A 120 1.95 -0.01 3.44
N ALA A 121 2.79 -0.01 4.47
CA ALA A 121 3.47 -1.19 4.97
C ALA A 121 3.43 -1.20 6.50
N ASN A 122 3.02 -2.31 7.10
CA ASN A 122 3.06 -2.51 8.53
C ASN A 122 4.09 -3.58 8.88
N TYR A 123 5.24 -3.13 9.37
CA TYR A 123 6.27 -3.99 9.93
C TYR A 123 6.08 -4.09 11.44
N THR A 124 5.61 -5.23 11.94
CA THR A 124 5.36 -5.41 13.37
C THR A 124 6.64 -5.60 14.19
N GLY A 125 7.81 -5.65 13.54
CA GLY A 125 9.07 -6.00 14.21
C GLY A 125 9.88 -4.88 14.86
N LYS A 126 9.35 -3.66 14.95
CA LYS A 126 9.95 -2.55 15.73
C LYS A 126 9.92 -2.84 17.22
#